data_AF-A0A2N2M780-F1
#
_entry.id   AF-A0A2N2M780-F1
#
_cell.length_a   1.000
_cell.length_b   1.000
_cell.length_c   1.000
_cell.angle_alpha   90.00
_cell.angle_beta   90.00
_cell.angle_gamma   90.00
#
_symmetry.space_group_name_H-M   'P 1'
#
loop_
_entity.id
_entity.type
_entity.pdbx_description
1 polymer ?
#
loop_
_entity_poly.entity_id
_entity_poly.type
_entity_poly.pdbx_seq_one_letter_code
_entity_poly.pdbx_strand_id
1 'polypeptide(L)'
;GVRLNAAVTPELLLQIFYPNTPLHDGAVIIADNRIVAGACVMPLSASGILTKSPERQMGLRHRAALGTSEATDAITVVVSEETGSISIAHSGRMIRRLDSERLENILLAFYRPVDGAASRVRISDWLRSLFTGDQRIK
;
A
#
# COMPACT_ATOMS: atom_id res chain seq x y z
N GLY A 1 -13.90 -0.51 -13.59
CA GLY A 1 -14.13 -1.88 -13.09
C GLY A 1 -15.60 -2.14 -12.90
N VAL A 2 -15.93 -3.30 -12.33
CA VAL A 2 -17.28 -3.76 -12.04
C VAL A 2 -17.71 -3.22 -10.68
N ARG A 3 -18.84 -2.51 -10.60
CA ARG A 3 -19.38 -1.98 -9.33
C ARG A 3 -19.85 -3.14 -8.44
N LEU A 4 -19.46 -3.12 -7.18
CA LEU A 4 -19.82 -4.14 -6.20
C LEU A 4 -20.64 -3.56 -5.05
N ASN A 5 -20.27 -2.37 -4.55
CA ASN A 5 -20.90 -1.73 -3.38
C ASN A 5 -21.09 -2.70 -2.20
N ALA A 6 -20.08 -3.52 -1.92
CA ALA A 6 -20.16 -4.57 -0.91
C ALA A 6 -19.48 -4.13 0.40
N ALA A 7 -19.83 -4.79 1.51
CA ALA A 7 -19.05 -4.67 2.74
C ALA A 7 -17.64 -5.24 2.54
N VAL A 8 -16.64 -4.65 3.20
CA VAL A 8 -15.28 -5.18 3.17
C VAL A 8 -15.20 -6.37 4.12
N THR A 9 -15.00 -7.58 3.58
CA THR A 9 -14.71 -8.77 4.39
C THR A 9 -13.51 -9.52 3.80
N PRO A 10 -12.73 -10.24 4.63
CA PRO A 10 -11.61 -11.06 4.15
C PRO A 10 -12.04 -12.08 3.09
N GLU A 11 -13.17 -12.75 3.30
CA GLU A 11 -13.70 -13.79 2.40
C GLU A 11 -14.02 -13.22 1.02
N LEU A 12 -14.62 -12.02 0.98
CA LEU A 12 -14.95 -11.37 -0.27
C LEU A 12 -13.70 -10.91 -1.03
N LEU A 13 -12.70 -10.37 -0.33
CA LEU A 13 -11.43 -9.99 -0.96
C LEU A 13 -10.70 -11.22 -1.52
N LEU A 14 -10.66 -12.32 -0.77
CA LEU A 14 -10.09 -13.59 -1.25
C LEU A 14 -10.82 -14.08 -2.50
N GLN A 15 -12.16 -14.01 -2.52
CA GLN A 15 -12.93 -14.45 -3.67
C GLN A 15 -12.75 -13.56 -4.90
N ILE A 16 -12.64 -12.24 -4.72
CA ILE A 16 -12.38 -11.31 -5.83
C ILE A 16 -11.03 -11.62 -6.48
N PHE A 17 -9.99 -11.87 -5.69
CA PHE A 17 -8.65 -12.18 -6.20
C PHE A 17 -8.44 -13.67 -6.51
N TYR A 18 -9.49 -14.50 -6.47
CA TYR A 18 -9.36 -15.91 -6.85
C TYR A 18 -8.99 -16.00 -8.35
N PRO A 19 -7.91 -16.72 -8.71
CA PRO A 19 -7.41 -16.77 -10.09
C PRO A 19 -8.47 -17.22 -11.10
N ASN A 20 -8.34 -16.76 -12.35
CA ASN A 20 -9.20 -17.15 -13.48
C ASN A 20 -10.69 -16.77 -13.31
N THR A 21 -11.00 -15.79 -12.47
CA THR A 21 -12.36 -15.24 -12.35
C THR A 21 -12.46 -13.89 -13.06
N PRO A 22 -13.63 -13.44 -13.54
CA PRO A 22 -13.74 -12.13 -14.17
C PRO A 22 -13.32 -10.94 -13.28
N LEU A 23 -13.31 -11.11 -11.95
CA LEU A 23 -13.04 -10.03 -11.00
C LEU A 23 -11.56 -9.92 -10.60
N HIS A 24 -10.74 -10.97 -10.80
CA HIS A 24 -9.36 -11.01 -10.33
C HIS A 24 -8.41 -10.09 -11.10
N ASP A 25 -8.76 -9.76 -12.34
CA ASP A 25 -7.89 -8.99 -13.23
C ASP A 25 -8.11 -7.49 -13.02
N GLY A 26 -7.21 -6.88 -12.25
CA GLY A 26 -7.21 -5.47 -11.93
C GLY A 26 -7.18 -5.21 -10.42
N ALA A 27 -7.58 -4.00 -10.03
CA ALA A 27 -7.60 -3.57 -8.65
C ALA A 27 -9.01 -3.60 -8.05
N VAL A 28 -9.03 -3.74 -6.74
CA VAL A 28 -10.19 -3.48 -5.90
C VAL A 28 -10.07 -2.07 -5.33
N ILE A 29 -11.13 -1.28 -5.45
CA ILE A 29 -11.23 0.06 -4.87
C ILE A 29 -12.09 -0.01 -3.62
N ILE A 30 -11.52 0.39 -2.50
CA ILE A 30 -12.21 0.51 -1.21
C ILE A 30 -12.33 1.99 -0.86
N ALA A 31 -13.53 2.43 -0.55
CA ALA A 31 -13.82 3.78 -0.05
C ALA A 31 -15.00 3.71 0.92
N ASP A 32 -15.02 4.60 1.92
CA ASP A 32 -16.10 4.68 2.92
C ASP A 32 -16.44 3.31 3.55
N ASN A 33 -15.39 2.53 3.86
CA ASN A 33 -15.50 1.19 4.43
C ASN A 33 -16.30 0.18 3.56
N ARG A 34 -16.33 0.39 2.24
CA ARG A 34 -17.00 -0.48 1.27
C ARG A 34 -16.10 -0.78 0.07
N ILE A 35 -16.26 -1.97 -0.49
CA ILE A 35 -15.72 -2.29 -1.81
C ILE A 35 -16.60 -1.61 -2.85
N VAL A 36 -16.11 -0.53 -3.44
CA VAL A 36 -16.81 0.24 -4.47
C VAL A 36 -16.86 -0.56 -5.77
N ALA A 37 -15.71 -1.07 -6.21
CA ALA A 37 -15.57 -1.81 -7.45
C ALA A 37 -14.39 -2.79 -7.44
N GLY A 38 -14.51 -3.87 -8.21
CA GLY A 38 -13.44 -4.81 -8.55
C GLY A 38 -13.04 -4.71 -10.03
N ALA A 39 -12.04 -5.48 -10.46
CA ALA A 39 -11.52 -5.47 -11.84
C ALA A 39 -11.27 -4.04 -12.38
N CYS A 40 -10.71 -3.15 -11.55
CA CYS A 40 -10.41 -1.78 -11.94
C CYS A 40 -9.06 -1.72 -12.65
N VAL A 41 -9.05 -1.18 -13.86
CA VAL A 41 -7.81 -0.86 -14.57
C VAL A 41 -7.19 0.37 -13.92
N MET A 42 -5.92 0.24 -13.53
CA MET A 42 -5.18 1.29 -12.83
C MET A 42 -4.07 1.85 -13.72
N PRO A 43 -3.71 3.14 -13.56
CA PRO A 43 -2.58 3.72 -14.28
C PRO A 43 -1.28 3.01 -13.89
N LEU A 44 -0.43 2.74 -14.87
CA LEU A 44 0.89 2.16 -14.65
C LEU A 44 1.92 3.27 -14.52
N SER A 45 2.79 3.19 -13.51
CA SER A 45 3.94 4.10 -13.43
C SER A 45 4.87 3.92 -14.63
N ALA A 46 5.33 5.04 -15.17
CA ALA A 46 6.37 5.15 -16.18
C ALA A 46 7.76 5.42 -15.55
N SER A 47 7.84 5.48 -14.21
CA SER A 47 9.05 5.87 -13.51
C SER A 47 10.17 4.83 -13.69
N GLY A 48 11.25 5.24 -14.36
CA GLY A 48 12.45 4.41 -14.56
C GLY A 48 13.18 4.06 -13.26
N ILE A 49 12.74 4.59 -12.10
CA ILE A 49 13.21 4.18 -10.76
C ILE A 49 13.01 2.67 -10.56
N LEU A 50 12.01 2.09 -11.22
CA LEU A 50 11.62 0.69 -11.12
C LEU A 50 12.43 -0.26 -12.00
N THR A 51 13.17 0.24 -12.99
CA THR A 51 13.91 -0.58 -13.97
C THR A 51 15.42 -0.55 -13.79
N LYS A 52 15.93 0.20 -12.80
CA LYS A 52 17.38 0.43 -12.60
C LYS A 52 18.17 -0.80 -12.14
N SER A 53 17.53 -1.91 -11.73
CA SER A 53 18.21 -3.13 -11.33
C SER A 53 17.30 -4.35 -11.57
N PRO A 54 17.82 -5.50 -12.05
CA PRO A 54 17.04 -6.73 -12.28
C PRO A 54 16.27 -7.20 -11.04
N GLU A 55 16.85 -7.01 -9.85
CA GLU A 55 16.20 -7.36 -8.57
C GLU A 55 15.06 -6.40 -8.18
N ARG A 56 14.97 -5.27 -8.87
CA ARG A 56 13.92 -4.25 -8.71
C ARG A 56 12.86 -4.33 -9.79
N GLN A 57 13.00 -5.24 -10.75
CA GLN A 57 12.01 -5.41 -11.80
C GLN A 57 10.65 -5.73 -11.16
N MET A 58 9.63 -5.01 -11.61
CA MET A 58 8.30 -5.01 -11.04
C MET A 58 7.30 -5.56 -12.03
N GLY A 59 6.50 -6.54 -11.58
CA GLY A 59 5.32 -6.99 -12.32
C GLY A 59 4.26 -5.89 -12.46
N LEU A 60 3.27 -6.13 -13.33
CA LEU A 60 2.23 -5.16 -13.67
C LEU A 60 1.45 -4.65 -12.45
N ARG A 61 1.16 -5.52 -11.46
CA ARG A 61 0.47 -5.11 -10.23
C ARG A 61 1.25 -4.07 -9.43
N HIS A 62 2.58 -4.21 -9.34
CA HIS A 62 3.42 -3.24 -8.64
C HIS A 62 3.47 -1.91 -9.38
N ARG A 63 3.58 -1.96 -10.72
CA ARG A 63 3.55 -0.74 -11.55
C ARG A 63 2.20 -0.02 -11.47
N ALA A 64 1.11 -0.76 -11.44
CA ALA A 64 -0.24 -0.24 -11.22
C ALA A 64 -0.38 0.39 -9.83
N ALA A 65 0.12 -0.29 -8.79
CA ALA A 65 0.11 0.23 -7.43
C ALA A 65 0.88 1.56 -7.32
N LEU A 66 2.07 1.63 -7.92
CA LEU A 66 2.86 2.86 -7.93
C LEU A 66 2.19 3.97 -8.76
N GLY A 67 1.74 3.67 -9.97
CA GLY A 67 1.10 4.67 -10.84
C GLY A 67 -0.17 5.24 -10.23
N THR A 68 -0.94 4.40 -9.53
CA THR A 68 -2.11 4.86 -8.75
C THR A 68 -1.68 5.85 -7.66
N SER A 69 -0.63 5.53 -6.91
CA SER A 69 -0.11 6.39 -5.84
C SER A 69 0.60 7.66 -6.34
N GLU A 70 1.00 7.70 -7.61
CA GLU A 70 1.56 8.90 -8.26
C GLU A 70 0.44 9.85 -8.68
N ALA A 71 -0.70 9.30 -9.13
CA ALA A 71 -1.84 10.06 -9.64
C ALA A 71 -2.85 10.46 -8.55
N THR A 72 -2.78 9.85 -7.36
CA THR A 72 -3.77 10.01 -6.28
C THR A 72 -3.11 9.99 -4.91
N ASP A 73 -3.85 10.40 -3.89
CA ASP A 73 -3.50 10.24 -2.48
C ASP A 73 -3.81 8.85 -1.92
N ALA A 74 -4.28 7.92 -2.76
CA ALA A 74 -4.63 6.57 -2.33
C ALA A 74 -3.42 5.83 -1.74
N ILE A 75 -3.72 4.92 -0.83
CA ILE A 75 -2.79 3.93 -0.32
C ILE A 75 -3.08 2.63 -1.06
N THR A 76 -2.09 2.14 -1.80
CA THR A 76 -2.24 0.92 -2.60
C THR A 76 -1.47 -0.23 -1.97
N VAL A 77 -2.15 -1.33 -1.65
CA VAL A 77 -1.53 -2.58 -1.18
C VAL A 77 -1.44 -3.56 -2.33
N VAL A 78 -0.31 -4.23 -2.49
CA VAL A 78 -0.11 -5.24 -3.53
C VAL A 78 0.55 -6.49 -2.95
N VAL A 79 0.06 -7.64 -3.39
CA VAL A 79 0.69 -8.96 -3.14
C VAL A 79 1.28 -9.45 -4.44
N SER A 80 2.57 -9.78 -4.41
CA SER A 80 3.27 -10.37 -5.54
C SER A 80 2.71 -11.74 -5.88
N GLU A 81 2.31 -11.96 -7.13
CA GLU A 81 1.89 -13.28 -7.59
C GLU A 81 3.03 -14.30 -7.63
N GLU A 82 4.25 -13.82 -7.90
CA GLU A 82 5.43 -14.68 -8.02
C GLU A 82 6.01 -15.09 -6.66
N THR A 83 5.93 -14.19 -5.66
CA THR A 83 6.67 -14.36 -4.40
C THR A 83 5.80 -14.29 -3.15
N GLY A 84 4.52 -13.95 -3.27
CA GLY A 84 3.63 -13.69 -2.14
C GLY A 84 4.01 -12.46 -1.30
N SER A 85 5.10 -11.76 -1.62
CA SER A 85 5.56 -10.61 -0.85
C SER A 85 4.57 -9.44 -0.91
N ILE A 86 4.33 -8.83 0.24
CA ILE A 86 3.46 -7.67 0.39
C ILE A 86 4.26 -6.39 0.15
N SER A 87 3.67 -5.46 -0.58
CA SER A 87 4.20 -4.10 -0.73
C SER A 87 3.08 -3.07 -0.58
N ILE A 88 3.46 -1.85 -0.19
CA ILE A 88 2.54 -0.70 -0.10
C ILE A 88 3.10 0.46 -0.91
N ALA A 89 2.24 1.14 -1.66
CA ALA A 89 2.57 2.34 -2.42
C ALA A 89 1.70 3.51 -1.99
N HIS A 90 2.32 4.67 -1.79
CA HIS A 90 1.63 5.91 -1.44
C HIS A 90 2.51 7.11 -1.82
N SER A 91 1.91 8.17 -2.34
CA SER A 91 2.61 9.40 -2.76
C SER A 91 3.83 9.14 -3.66
N GLY A 92 3.67 8.28 -4.66
CA GLY A 92 4.72 7.91 -5.63
C GLY A 92 5.93 7.18 -5.05
N ARG A 93 5.81 6.60 -3.85
CA ARG A 93 6.85 5.78 -3.20
C ARG A 93 6.30 4.40 -2.89
N MET A 94 7.18 3.39 -2.91
CA MET A 94 6.82 2.03 -2.54
C MET A 94 7.75 1.46 -1.48
N ILE A 95 7.17 0.82 -0.48
CA ILE A 95 7.86 -0.01 0.51
C ILE A 95 7.54 -1.47 0.17
N ARG A 96 8.58 -2.30 0.02
CA ARG A 96 8.46 -3.70 -0.43
C ARG A 96 8.82 -4.67 0.70
N ARG A 97 8.41 -5.93 0.53
CA ARG A 97 8.74 -7.06 1.42
C ARG A 97 8.29 -6.80 2.87
N LEU A 98 7.04 -6.37 3.00
CA LEU A 98 6.39 -6.21 4.29
C LEU A 98 5.92 -7.58 4.80
N ASP A 99 5.99 -7.78 6.10
CA ASP A 99 5.21 -8.79 6.81
C ASP A 99 3.83 -8.22 7.19
N SER A 100 2.95 -9.07 7.72
CA SER A 100 1.59 -8.69 8.09
C SER A 100 1.55 -7.66 9.21
N GLU A 101 2.40 -7.81 10.22
CA GLU A 101 2.48 -6.89 11.36
C GLU A 101 2.89 -5.48 10.91
N ARG A 102 3.89 -5.38 10.05
CA ARG A 102 4.35 -4.09 9.52
C ARG A 102 3.33 -3.48 8.58
N LEU A 103 2.64 -4.26 7.76
CA LEU A 103 1.52 -3.77 6.95
C LEU A 103 0.43 -3.16 7.85
N GLU A 104 0.00 -3.90 8.88
CA GLU A 104 -1.04 -3.47 9.82
C GLU A 104 -0.65 -2.17 10.51
N ASN A 105 0.56 -2.09 11.06
CA ASN A 105 1.06 -0.88 11.72
C ASN A 105 1.09 0.33 10.78
N ILE A 106 1.49 0.14 9.51
CA ILE A 106 1.47 1.21 8.50
C ILE A 106 0.04 1.66 8.23
N LEU A 107 -0.89 0.74 8.00
CA LEU A 107 -2.29 1.07 7.70
C LEU A 107 -2.96 1.75 8.91
N LEU A 108 -2.73 1.27 10.13
CA LEU A 108 -3.22 1.93 11.35
C LEU A 108 -2.66 3.34 11.50
N ALA A 109 -1.40 3.59 11.15
CA ALA A 109 -0.83 4.93 11.18
C ALA A 109 -1.50 5.88 10.17
N PHE A 110 -1.94 5.36 9.01
CA PHE A 110 -2.67 6.14 8.00
C PHE A 110 -4.14 6.38 8.35
N TYR A 111 -4.81 5.38 8.94
CA TYR A 111 -6.26 5.38 9.17
C TYR A 111 -6.68 5.65 10.61
N ARG A 112 -5.74 5.82 11.54
CA ARG A 112 -6.07 6.26 12.90
C ARG A 112 -6.87 7.56 12.79
N PRO A 113 -8.10 7.60 13.32
CA PRO A 113 -8.74 8.88 13.57
C PRO A 113 -7.76 9.68 14.42
N VAL A 114 -7.57 10.96 14.11
CA VAL A 114 -6.98 11.87 15.08
C VAL A 114 -8.01 11.97 16.20
N ASP A 115 -7.99 11.01 17.12
CA ASP A 115 -8.81 11.02 18.32
C ASP A 115 -8.36 12.23 19.14
N GLY A 116 -9.07 13.33 18.95
CA GLY A 116 -9.01 14.53 19.76
C GLY A 116 -7.85 15.48 19.46
N ALA A 117 -8.19 16.76 19.46
CA ALA A 117 -7.25 17.78 19.88
C ALA A 117 -6.53 17.33 21.18
N ALA A 118 -5.19 17.48 21.21
CA ALA A 118 -4.23 16.94 22.20
C ALA A 118 -3.85 15.47 21.94
N SER A 119 -2.79 15.16 21.19
CA SER A 119 -1.42 15.44 21.61
C SER A 119 -0.50 15.60 20.38
N ARG A 120 0.07 16.79 20.20
CA ARG A 120 1.22 17.00 19.31
C ARG A 120 2.43 16.31 19.92
N VAL A 121 2.62 15.02 19.65
CA VAL A 121 3.97 14.48 19.64
C VAL A 121 4.61 15.01 18.36
N ARG A 122 5.40 16.07 18.51
CA ARG A 122 6.09 16.68 17.39
C ARG A 122 7.09 15.66 16.87
N ILE A 123 6.93 15.29 15.60
CA ILE A 123 7.83 14.39 14.84
C ILE A 123 9.29 14.86 14.92
N SER A 124 9.54 16.14 15.21
CA SER A 124 10.87 16.68 15.52
C SER A 124 11.54 16.02 16.72
N ASP A 125 10.79 15.60 17.72
CA ASP A 125 11.32 15.08 18.98
C ASP A 125 11.75 13.61 18.82
N TRP A 126 11.00 12.86 18.01
CA TRP A 126 11.35 11.50 17.59
C TRP A 126 12.54 11.48 16.61
N LEU A 127 12.58 12.39 15.63
CA LEU A 127 13.73 12.49 14.72
C LEU A 127 15.01 12.88 15.47
N ARG A 128 14.93 13.78 16.46
CA ARG A 128 16.09 14.13 17.30
C ARG A 128 16.58 12.94 18.12
N SER A 129 15.71 12.06 18.62
CA SER A 129 16.16 10.89 19.37
C SER A 129 16.84 9.83 18.49
N LEU A 130 16.50 9.77 17.19
CA LEU A 130 17.15 8.88 16.23
C LEU A 130 18.49 9.38 15.72
N PHE A 131 18.70 10.70 15.68
CA PHE A 131 19.98 11.29 15.25
C PHE A 131 20.94 11.62 16.42
N THR A 132 20.54 11.40 17.68
CA THR A 132 21.37 11.71 18.86
C THR A 132 21.64 10.47 19.71
N GLY A 133 22.25 9.45 19.11
CA GLY A 133 22.55 8.22 19.84
C GLY A 133 23.67 7.37 19.23
N ASP A 134 24.89 7.92 19.10
CA ASP A 134 26.12 7.18 19.47
C ASP A 134 27.36 8.10 19.53
N GLN A 135 27.70 8.56 20.73
CA GLN A 135 29.06 8.92 21.11
C GLN A 135 29.22 8.67 22.62
N ARG A 136 29.38 7.40 23.02
CA ARG A 136 30.17 7.05 24.22
C ARG A 136 30.91 5.74 23.98
N ILE A 137 32.07 5.85 23.34
CA ILE A 137 33.18 4.91 23.51
C ILE A 137 34.18 5.56 24.47
N LYS A 138 34.47 4.83 25.57
CA LYS A 138 35.34 5.10 26.72
C LYS A 138 34.72 5.86 27.90
#